data_AF-A0A6B3LPR5-F1
#
_entry.id   AF-A0A6B3LPR5-F1
#
_cell.length_a   1.000
_cell.length_b   1.000
_cell.length_c   1.000
_cell.angle_alpha   90.00
_cell.angle_beta   90.00
_cell.angle_gamma   90.00
#
_symmetry.space_group_name_H-M   'P 1'
#
loop_
_entity.id
_entity.type
_entity.pdbx_description
1 polymer ?
#
loop_
_entity_poly.entity_id
_entity_poly.type
_entity_poly.pdbx_seq_one_letter_code
_entity_poly.pdbx_strand_id
1 'polypeptide(L)'
;MSWSFGINQRNKVSLAFAAVFVVIILANWVVSYSMEQVGKQFQSVYQDRLVPSLDISEILERYYQNRMLLEEHVLATQASSHDSLQQLIVANTTVIDSVVLKYEQTYLVESEKENLANYKTRFAELVQVQDRILALSAQGNKAEARKLYRTDGQSAFQGLLDPLHQLIKVQGDVGQELYQSANRSVMMLKVVSYSVIALAVVIALIVGTLLQTSRKLNNIKTQKYNLN
;
A
#
# COMPACT_ATOMS: atom_id res chain seq x y z
N MET A 1 -60.18 9.36 16.58
CA MET A 1 -58.91 9.55 17.31
C MET A 1 -57.97 10.41 16.47
N SER A 2 -57.98 11.72 16.70
CA SER A 2 -57.13 12.68 15.97
C SER A 2 -55.78 12.80 16.67
N TRP A 3 -54.81 11.99 16.25
CA TRP A 3 -53.45 12.00 16.78
C TRP A 3 -52.57 13.06 16.08
N SER A 4 -53.12 14.26 15.81
CA SER A 4 -52.34 15.37 15.29
C SER A 4 -51.70 16.09 16.47
N PHE A 5 -50.52 15.63 16.85
CA PHE A 5 -49.65 16.23 17.84
C PHE A 5 -49.56 17.76 17.64
N GLY A 6 -50.18 18.51 18.56
CA GLY A 6 -50.05 19.97 18.69
C GLY A 6 -48.66 20.34 19.21
N ILE A 7 -47.63 20.14 18.40
CA ILE A 7 -46.26 20.52 18.75
C ILE A 7 -46.15 22.03 18.56
N ASN A 8 -45.97 22.77 19.66
CA ASN A 8 -45.63 24.18 19.66
C ASN A 8 -44.44 24.43 18.70
N GLN A 9 -44.47 25.51 17.91
CA GLN A 9 -43.44 25.75 16.88
C GLN A 9 -42.01 25.69 17.43
N ARG A 10 -41.81 26.08 18.70
CA ARG A 10 -40.55 25.93 19.45
C ARG A 10 -40.05 24.48 19.55
N ASN A 11 -40.94 23.52 19.84
CA ASN A 11 -40.59 22.09 19.94
C ASN A 11 -40.29 21.49 18.55
N LYS A 12 -40.95 21.97 17.48
CA LYS A 12 -40.63 21.55 16.10
C LYS A 12 -39.21 21.98 15.69
N VAL A 13 -38.84 23.22 16.05
CA VAL A 13 -37.48 23.74 15.83
C VAL A 13 -36.45 22.95 16.64
N SER A 14 -36.70 22.69 17.93
CA SER A 14 -35.80 21.86 18.75
C SER A 14 -35.63 20.44 18.23
N LEU A 15 -36.70 19.79 17.75
CA LEU A 15 -36.63 18.47 17.14
C LEU A 15 -35.78 18.47 15.85
N ALA A 16 -35.95 19.50 15.01
CA ALA A 16 -35.16 19.67 13.79
C ALA A 16 -33.67 19.82 14.12
N PHE A 17 -33.32 20.62 15.14
CA PHE A 17 -31.94 20.74 15.60
C PHE A 17 -31.39 19.43 16.18
N ALA A 18 -32.17 18.71 17.00
CA ALA A 18 -31.74 17.43 17.54
C ALA A 18 -31.46 16.41 16.43
N ALA A 19 -32.31 16.34 15.40
CA ALA A 19 -32.08 15.49 14.24
C ALA A 19 -30.78 15.85 13.49
N VAL A 20 -30.47 17.15 13.33
CA VAL A 20 -29.20 17.61 12.74
C VAL A 20 -28.02 17.10 13.55
N PHE A 21 -28.04 17.29 14.87
CA PHE A 21 -26.93 16.85 15.72
C PHE A 21 -26.70 15.35 15.62
N VAL A 22 -27.77 14.55 15.61
CA VAL A 22 -27.66 13.10 15.41
C VAL A 22 -27.02 12.77 14.07
N VAL A 23 -27.45 13.42 12.98
CA VAL A 23 -26.85 13.17 11.65
C VAL A 23 -25.40 13.61 11.60
N ILE A 24 -25.03 14.75 12.20
CA ILE A 24 -23.64 15.22 12.25
C ILE A 24 -22.77 14.23 13.02
N ILE A 25 -23.25 13.73 14.17
CA ILE A 25 -22.51 12.75 14.98
C ILE A 25 -22.29 11.46 14.18
N LEU A 26 -23.35 10.92 13.55
CA LEU A 26 -23.25 9.71 12.74
C LEU A 26 -22.32 9.91 11.54
N ALA A 27 -22.42 11.05 10.85
CA ALA A 27 -21.54 11.35 9.74
C ALA A 27 -20.09 11.50 10.17
N ASN A 28 -19.83 12.18 11.30
CA ASN A 28 -18.49 12.29 11.85
C ASN A 28 -17.92 10.92 12.24
N TRP A 29 -18.75 10.04 12.81
CA TRP A 29 -18.33 8.67 13.13
C TRP A 29 -17.95 7.89 11.87
N VAL A 30 -18.77 7.93 10.82
CA VAL A 30 -18.47 7.32 9.51
C VAL A 30 -17.19 7.89 8.90
N VAL A 31 -17.02 9.21 8.95
CA VAL A 31 -15.83 9.88 8.41
C VAL A 31 -14.57 9.44 9.16
N SER A 32 -14.61 9.45 10.49
CA SER A 32 -13.49 9.04 11.34
C SER A 32 -13.11 7.58 11.09
N TYR A 33 -14.08 6.67 11.04
CA TYR A 33 -13.85 5.25 10.78
C TYR A 33 -13.24 5.01 9.39
N SER A 34 -13.82 5.61 8.34
CA SER A 34 -13.31 5.48 6.97
C SER A 34 -11.93 6.11 6.80
N MET A 35 -11.63 7.21 7.51
CA MET A 35 -10.30 7.82 7.49
C MET A 35 -9.24 6.90 8.11
N GLU A 36 -9.56 6.20 9.20
CA GLU A 36 -8.67 5.20 9.80
C GLU A 36 -8.39 4.06 8.82
N GLN A 37 -9.41 3.58 8.10
CA GLN A 37 -9.23 2.54 7.07
C GLN A 37 -8.31 3.01 5.93
N VAL A 38 -8.53 4.22 5.42
CA VAL A 38 -7.67 4.83 4.39
C VAL A 38 -6.22 4.92 4.90
N GLY A 39 -6.03 5.35 6.16
CA GLY A 39 -4.73 5.38 6.80
C GLY A 39 -4.04 4.01 6.83
N LYS A 40 -4.75 2.95 7.23
CA LYS A 40 -4.24 1.57 7.24
C LYS A 40 -3.88 1.08 5.83
N GLN A 41 -4.71 1.39 4.83
CA GLN A 41 -4.43 1.02 3.44
C GLN A 41 -3.17 1.70 2.90
N PHE A 42 -2.98 2.99 3.17
CA PHE A 42 -1.75 3.70 2.81
C PHE A 42 -0.54 3.16 3.56
N GLN A 43 -0.69 2.84 4.84
CA GLN A 43 0.36 2.20 5.62
C GLN A 43 0.77 0.86 4.98
N SER A 44 -0.19 0.03 4.56
CA SER A 44 0.10 -1.23 3.86
C SER A 44 0.74 -1.03 2.49
N VAL A 45 0.31 -0.04 1.70
CA VAL A 45 0.99 0.32 0.44
C VAL A 45 2.47 0.63 0.69
N TYR A 46 2.78 1.33 1.78
CA TYR A 46 4.15 1.68 2.14
C TYR A 46 4.92 0.49 2.72
N GLN A 47 4.45 -0.07 3.83
CA GLN A 47 5.16 -1.07 4.63
C GLN A 47 5.13 -2.46 4.00
N ASP A 48 3.99 -2.87 3.42
CA ASP A 48 3.80 -4.24 2.93
C ASP A 48 4.10 -4.38 1.43
N ARG A 49 4.23 -3.28 0.68
CA ARG A 49 4.43 -3.33 -0.79
C ARG A 49 5.63 -2.53 -1.26
N LEU A 50 5.72 -1.23 -0.92
CA LEU A 50 6.83 -0.40 -1.38
C LEU A 50 8.16 -0.83 -0.74
N VAL A 51 8.21 -0.99 0.58
CA VAL A 51 9.44 -1.40 1.29
C VAL A 51 9.95 -2.76 0.79
N PRO A 52 9.11 -3.81 0.68
CA PRO A 52 9.52 -5.08 0.07
C PRO A 52 9.99 -4.95 -1.39
N SER A 53 9.38 -4.08 -2.19
CA SER A 53 9.84 -3.83 -3.57
C SER A 53 11.26 -3.23 -3.59
N LEU A 54 11.61 -2.39 -2.62
CA LEU A 54 12.97 -1.85 -2.48
C LEU A 54 13.95 -2.94 -2.03
N ASP A 55 13.54 -3.79 -1.07
CA ASP A 55 14.33 -4.92 -0.60
C ASP A 55 14.66 -5.89 -1.77
N ILE A 56 13.67 -6.24 -2.61
CA ILE A 56 13.89 -7.09 -3.79
C ILE A 56 14.79 -6.39 -4.84
N SER A 57 14.68 -5.06 -4.97
CA SER A 57 15.54 -4.29 -5.87
C SER A 57 17.00 -4.28 -5.40
N GLU A 58 17.25 -4.18 -4.09
CA GLU A 58 18.59 -4.32 -3.52
C GLU A 58 19.16 -5.72 -3.79
N ILE A 59 18.35 -6.76 -3.62
CA ILE A 59 18.74 -8.14 -3.95
C ILE A 59 19.19 -8.24 -5.42
N LEU A 60 18.39 -7.71 -6.35
CA LEU A 60 18.74 -7.69 -7.78
C LEU A 60 20.05 -6.94 -8.04
N GLU A 61 20.23 -5.76 -7.45
CA GLU A 61 21.46 -4.97 -7.59
C GLU A 61 22.69 -5.77 -7.16
N ARG A 62 22.63 -6.43 -6.00
CA ARG A 62 23.72 -7.26 -5.45
C ARG A 62 24.01 -8.46 -6.34
N TYR A 63 22.99 -9.08 -6.96
CA TYR A 63 23.19 -10.16 -7.92
C TYR A 63 23.91 -9.68 -9.20
N TYR A 64 23.56 -8.51 -9.73
CA TYR A 64 24.28 -7.92 -10.86
C TYR A 64 25.73 -7.57 -10.49
N GLN A 65 25.96 -7.02 -9.29
CA GLN A 65 27.31 -6.78 -8.77
C GLN A 65 28.12 -8.08 -8.68
N ASN A 66 27.55 -9.14 -8.09
CA ASN A 66 28.19 -10.45 -8.02
C ASN A 66 28.52 -11.02 -9.39
N ARG A 67 27.64 -10.83 -10.37
CA ARG A 67 27.90 -11.23 -11.75
C ARG A 67 29.12 -10.50 -12.35
N MET A 68 29.22 -9.19 -12.14
CA MET A 68 30.36 -8.39 -12.61
C MET A 68 31.67 -8.81 -11.93
N LEU A 69 31.63 -9.01 -10.60
CA LEU A 69 32.78 -9.47 -9.82
C LEU A 69 33.23 -10.87 -10.25
N LEU A 70 32.29 -11.77 -10.54
CA LEU A 70 32.58 -13.11 -11.04
C LEU A 70 33.24 -13.06 -12.43
N GLU A 71 32.76 -12.17 -13.31
CA GLU A 71 33.41 -11.95 -14.60
C GLU A 71 34.84 -11.44 -14.42
N GLU A 72 35.05 -10.43 -13.58
CA GLU A 72 36.36 -9.91 -13.26
C GLU A 72 37.28 -11.01 -12.70
N HIS A 73 36.76 -11.87 -11.84
CA HIS A 73 37.50 -13.01 -11.28
C HIS A 73 37.95 -14.00 -12.37
N VAL A 74 37.08 -14.27 -13.36
CA VAL A 74 37.39 -15.10 -14.53
C VAL A 74 38.41 -14.43 -15.45
N LEU A 75 38.42 -13.10 -15.54
CA LEU A 75 39.35 -12.34 -16.39
C LEU A 75 40.71 -12.08 -15.71
N ALA A 76 40.75 -12.02 -14.39
CA ALA A 76 41.93 -11.67 -13.61
C ALA A 76 43.05 -12.72 -13.75
N THR A 77 44.27 -12.23 -13.96
CA THR A 77 45.49 -13.04 -14.10
C THR A 77 46.33 -13.11 -12.82
N GLN A 78 46.16 -12.17 -11.90
CA GLN A 78 46.87 -12.12 -10.61
C GLN A 78 46.07 -12.83 -9.51
N ALA A 79 46.73 -13.69 -8.73
CA ALA A 79 46.09 -14.44 -7.64
C ALA A 79 45.58 -13.54 -6.51
N SER A 80 46.28 -12.44 -6.18
CA SER A 80 45.84 -11.47 -5.16
C SER A 80 44.52 -10.76 -5.51
N SER A 81 44.16 -10.72 -6.79
CA SER A 81 42.86 -10.19 -7.24
C SER A 81 41.74 -11.22 -7.07
N HIS A 82 42.03 -12.52 -6.98
CA HIS A 82 41.00 -13.56 -6.84
C HIS A 82 40.37 -13.54 -5.45
N ASP A 83 41.20 -13.50 -4.41
CA ASP A 83 40.74 -13.51 -3.01
C ASP A 83 39.88 -12.29 -2.67
N SER A 84 40.28 -11.09 -3.12
CA SER A 84 39.53 -9.86 -2.86
C SER A 84 38.17 -9.85 -3.57
N LEU A 85 38.11 -10.31 -4.83
CA LEU A 85 36.85 -10.41 -5.58
C LEU A 85 35.91 -11.45 -4.96
N GLN A 86 36.44 -12.59 -4.51
CA GLN A 86 35.64 -13.61 -3.84
C GLN A 86 35.08 -13.11 -2.50
N GLN A 87 35.86 -12.34 -1.72
CA GLN A 87 35.38 -11.71 -0.49
C GLN A 87 34.22 -10.74 -0.75
N LEU A 88 34.29 -9.94 -1.82
CA LEU A 88 33.20 -9.04 -2.21
C LEU A 88 31.93 -9.81 -2.60
N ILE A 89 32.07 -10.93 -3.33
CA ILE A 89 30.94 -11.80 -3.68
C ILE A 89 30.27 -12.35 -2.42
N VAL A 90 31.05 -12.86 -1.46
CA VAL A 90 30.55 -13.38 -0.17
C VAL A 90 29.85 -12.29 0.64
N ALA A 91 30.40 -11.07 0.66
CA ALA A 91 29.80 -9.94 1.36
C ALA A 91 28.41 -9.60 0.78
N ASN A 92 28.30 -9.52 -0.55
CA ASN A 92 27.02 -9.30 -1.23
C ASN A 92 26.02 -10.44 -0.97
N THR A 93 26.46 -11.70 -1.00
CA THR A 93 25.59 -12.86 -0.69
C THR A 93 25.07 -12.80 0.74
N THR A 94 25.91 -12.38 1.70
CA THR A 94 25.49 -12.19 3.10
C THR A 94 24.40 -11.12 3.23
N VAL A 95 24.53 -10.01 2.48
CA VAL A 95 23.49 -8.97 2.43
C VAL A 95 22.22 -9.52 1.82
N ILE A 96 22.30 -10.23 0.69
CA ILE A 96 21.14 -10.86 0.04
C ILE A 96 20.42 -11.77 1.03
N ASP A 97 21.12 -12.68 1.71
CA ASP A 97 20.54 -13.60 2.69
C ASP A 97 19.80 -12.85 3.80
N SER A 98 20.39 -11.75 4.30
CA SER A 98 19.75 -10.93 5.34
C SER A 98 18.46 -10.25 4.86
N VAL A 99 18.45 -9.73 3.63
CA VAL A 99 17.30 -9.06 3.04
C VAL A 99 16.20 -10.07 2.69
N VAL A 100 16.57 -11.25 2.21
CA VAL A 100 15.63 -12.36 1.94
C VAL A 100 14.96 -12.83 3.24
N LEU A 101 15.74 -13.03 4.31
CA LEU A 101 15.19 -13.41 5.63
C LEU A 101 14.23 -12.36 6.18
N LYS A 102 14.54 -11.08 5.99
CA LYS A 102 13.63 -9.98 6.36
C LYS A 102 12.35 -10.04 5.52
N TYR A 103 12.45 -10.24 4.20
CA TYR A 103 11.30 -10.35 3.31
C TYR A 103 10.39 -11.54 3.68
N GLU A 104 10.97 -12.67 4.07
CA GLU A 104 10.26 -13.88 4.52
C GLU A 104 9.40 -13.69 5.77
N GLN A 105 9.75 -12.72 6.60
CA GLN A 105 9.02 -12.41 7.83
C GLN A 105 7.85 -11.45 7.60
N THR A 106 7.69 -10.94 6.37
CA THR A 106 6.57 -10.07 6.00
C THR A 106 5.30 -10.88 5.70
N TYR A 107 4.19 -10.18 5.53
CA TYR A 107 2.95 -10.82 5.08
C TYR A 107 3.01 -11.13 3.57
N LEU A 108 3.20 -12.41 3.26
CA LEU A 108 3.27 -12.92 1.89
C LEU A 108 1.92 -13.45 1.40
N VAL A 109 1.47 -12.95 0.25
CA VAL A 109 0.37 -13.56 -0.50
C VAL A 109 0.82 -14.85 -1.19
N GLU A 110 -0.13 -15.65 -1.68
CA GLU A 110 0.19 -16.99 -2.18
C GLU A 110 1.16 -16.98 -3.37
N SER A 111 0.98 -16.04 -4.30
CA SER A 111 1.91 -15.85 -5.43
C SER A 111 3.31 -15.44 -4.99
N GLU A 112 3.46 -14.71 -3.88
CA GLU A 112 4.78 -14.36 -3.33
C GLU A 112 5.47 -15.61 -2.78
N LYS A 113 4.74 -16.47 -2.05
CA LYS A 113 5.30 -17.72 -1.52
C LYS A 113 5.78 -18.64 -2.63
N GLU A 114 4.99 -18.78 -3.69
CA GLU A 114 5.35 -19.61 -4.86
C GLU A 114 6.63 -19.08 -5.53
N ASN A 115 6.67 -17.78 -5.85
CA ASN A 115 7.82 -17.19 -6.50
C ASN A 115 9.06 -17.17 -5.60
N LEU A 116 8.89 -17.03 -4.29
CA LEU A 116 9.98 -17.10 -3.31
C LEU A 116 10.56 -18.52 -3.21
N ALA A 117 9.72 -19.56 -3.22
CA ALA A 117 10.18 -20.94 -3.26
C ALA A 117 10.93 -21.26 -4.56
N ASN A 118 10.43 -20.76 -5.70
CA ASN A 118 11.12 -20.87 -6.98
C ASN A 118 12.46 -20.13 -6.95
N TYR A 119 12.49 -18.89 -6.43
CA TYR A 119 13.72 -18.13 -6.22
C TYR A 119 14.77 -18.91 -5.42
N LYS A 120 14.40 -19.53 -4.28
CA LYS A 120 15.32 -20.32 -3.46
C LYS A 120 15.93 -21.50 -4.24
N THR A 121 15.12 -22.15 -5.08
CA THR A 121 15.58 -23.24 -5.94
C THR A 121 16.59 -22.73 -6.97
N ARG A 122 16.26 -21.62 -7.66
CA ARG A 122 17.13 -20.99 -8.66
C ARG A 122 18.40 -20.41 -8.06
N PHE A 123 18.34 -19.92 -6.82
CA PHE A 123 19.50 -19.44 -6.09
C PHE A 123 20.49 -20.58 -5.82
N ALA A 124 20.02 -21.75 -5.37
CA ALA A 124 20.87 -22.91 -5.17
C ALA A 124 21.55 -23.37 -6.48
N GLU A 125 20.81 -23.37 -7.60
CA GLU A 125 21.37 -23.66 -8.93
C GLU A 125 22.45 -22.66 -9.33
N LEU A 126 22.20 -21.36 -9.11
CA LEU A 126 23.19 -20.31 -9.39
C LEU A 126 24.46 -20.50 -8.56
N VAL A 127 24.34 -20.70 -7.25
CA VAL A 127 25.49 -20.88 -6.35
C VAL A 127 26.34 -22.06 -6.78
N GLN A 128 25.73 -23.21 -7.10
CA GLN A 128 26.47 -24.38 -7.58
C GLN A 128 27.29 -24.10 -8.84
N VAL A 129 26.72 -23.34 -9.79
CA VAL A 129 27.43 -22.97 -11.02
C VAL A 129 28.52 -21.93 -10.73
N GLN A 130 28.24 -20.94 -9.89
CA GLN A 130 29.22 -19.92 -9.48
C GLN A 130 30.44 -20.54 -8.78
N ASP A 131 30.24 -21.46 -7.86
CA ASP A 131 31.32 -22.17 -7.15
C ASP A 131 32.22 -22.94 -8.12
N ARG A 132 31.62 -23.60 -9.12
CA ARG A 132 32.38 -24.30 -10.18
C ARG A 132 33.19 -23.33 -11.03
N ILE A 133 32.64 -22.17 -11.37
CA ILE A 133 33.34 -21.11 -12.12
C ILE A 133 34.52 -20.56 -11.31
N LEU A 134 34.30 -20.24 -10.03
CA LEU A 134 35.32 -19.74 -9.12
C LEU A 134 36.46 -20.76 -8.97
N ALA A 135 36.13 -22.04 -8.74
CA ALA A 135 37.11 -23.11 -8.61
C ALA A 135 37.97 -23.29 -9.87
N LEU A 136 37.35 -23.36 -11.06
CA LEU A 136 38.09 -23.44 -12.34
C LEU A 136 38.98 -22.22 -12.55
N SER A 137 38.47 -21.03 -12.23
CA SER A 137 39.21 -19.78 -12.37
C SER A 137 40.44 -19.72 -11.44
N ALA A 138 40.29 -20.14 -10.19
CA ALA A 138 41.36 -20.17 -9.19
C ALA A 138 42.44 -21.22 -9.51
N GLN A 139 42.06 -22.35 -10.13
CA GLN A 139 42.98 -23.38 -10.61
C GLN A 139 43.75 -22.97 -11.89
N GLY A 140 43.54 -21.75 -12.39
CA GLY A 140 44.16 -21.27 -13.63
C GLY A 140 43.50 -21.80 -14.90
N ASN A 141 42.42 -22.59 -14.80
CA ASN A 141 41.67 -23.08 -15.96
C ASN A 141 40.71 -22.01 -16.51
N LYS A 142 41.29 -20.93 -17.04
CA LYS A 142 40.57 -19.71 -17.43
C LYS A 142 39.66 -19.89 -18.64
N ALA A 143 40.04 -20.74 -19.60
CA ALA A 143 39.24 -20.98 -20.80
C ALA A 143 37.93 -21.71 -20.45
N GLU A 144 38.02 -22.78 -19.66
CA GLU A 144 36.86 -23.51 -19.17
C GLU A 144 36.00 -22.67 -18.22
N ALA A 145 36.62 -21.92 -17.31
CA ALA A 145 35.88 -21.00 -16.43
C ALA A 145 35.08 -19.96 -17.23
N ARG A 146 35.68 -19.36 -18.27
CA ARG A 146 35.01 -18.40 -19.16
C ARG A 146 33.90 -19.04 -19.97
N LYS A 147 34.10 -20.27 -20.46
CA LYS A 147 33.06 -21.02 -21.17
C LYS A 147 31.87 -21.27 -20.26
N LEU A 148 32.11 -21.79 -19.05
CA LEU A 148 31.07 -22.10 -18.07
C LEU A 148 30.32 -20.85 -17.61
N TYR A 149 31.01 -19.73 -17.39
CA TYR A 149 30.40 -18.43 -17.09
C TYR A 149 29.43 -17.98 -18.18
N ARG A 150 29.82 -18.11 -19.46
CA ARG A 150 29.02 -17.69 -20.61
C ARG A 150 27.85 -18.62 -20.94
N THR A 151 27.93 -19.90 -20.56
CA THR A 151 26.85 -20.88 -20.80
C THR A 151 25.99 -21.03 -19.54
N ASP A 152 26.43 -21.89 -18.63
CA ASP A 152 25.64 -22.35 -17.49
C ASP A 152 25.46 -21.21 -16.50
N GLY A 153 26.48 -20.37 -16.31
CA GLY A 153 26.43 -19.19 -15.45
C GLY A 153 25.44 -18.15 -15.96
N GLN A 154 25.39 -17.91 -17.28
CA GLN A 154 24.38 -17.05 -17.90
C GLN A 154 22.98 -17.63 -17.72
N SER A 155 22.80 -18.92 -17.99
CA SER A 155 21.50 -19.58 -17.90
C SER A 155 20.97 -19.58 -16.46
N ALA A 156 21.80 -19.92 -15.48
CA ALA A 156 21.42 -19.94 -14.08
C ALA A 156 21.09 -18.54 -13.57
N PHE A 157 21.87 -17.52 -13.98
CA PHE A 157 21.59 -16.14 -13.63
C PHE A 157 20.25 -15.66 -14.21
N GLN A 158 19.97 -15.93 -15.48
CA GLN A 158 18.68 -15.58 -16.08
C GLN A 158 17.52 -16.29 -15.40
N GLY A 159 17.69 -17.58 -15.06
CA GLY A 159 16.68 -18.36 -14.34
C GLY A 159 16.38 -17.81 -12.93
N LEU A 160 17.33 -17.14 -12.29
CA LEU A 160 17.14 -16.47 -11.01
C LEU A 160 16.35 -15.15 -11.14
N LEU A 161 16.52 -14.41 -12.24
CA LEU A 161 15.88 -13.10 -12.43
C LEU A 161 14.35 -13.21 -12.54
N ASP A 162 13.87 -14.26 -13.19
CA ASP A 162 12.44 -14.45 -13.45
C ASP A 162 11.60 -14.44 -12.17
N PRO A 163 11.85 -15.28 -11.15
CA PRO A 163 11.07 -15.24 -9.91
C PRO A 163 11.22 -13.90 -9.16
N LEU A 164 12.40 -13.25 -9.18
CA LEU A 164 12.59 -11.94 -8.56
C LEU A 164 11.74 -10.85 -9.24
N HIS A 165 11.67 -10.85 -10.57
CA HIS A 165 10.80 -9.93 -11.31
C HIS A 165 9.32 -10.20 -11.04
N GLN A 166 8.91 -11.46 -10.90
CA GLN A 166 7.54 -11.78 -10.50
C GLN A 166 7.23 -11.28 -9.09
N LEU A 167 8.16 -11.41 -8.14
CA LEU A 167 7.98 -10.87 -6.78
C LEU A 167 7.78 -9.34 -6.81
N ILE A 168 8.56 -8.60 -7.59
CA ILE A 168 8.38 -7.14 -7.79
C ILE A 168 7.02 -6.84 -8.40
N LYS A 169 6.63 -7.59 -9.44
CA LYS A 169 5.35 -7.41 -10.12
C LYS A 169 4.18 -7.57 -9.15
N VAL A 170 4.22 -8.60 -8.30
CA VAL A 170 3.19 -8.82 -7.27
C VAL A 170 3.09 -7.63 -6.30
N GLN A 171 4.20 -6.99 -5.94
CA GLN A 171 4.15 -5.76 -5.12
C GLN A 171 3.40 -4.64 -5.82
N GLY A 172 3.65 -4.46 -7.13
CA GLY A 172 2.97 -3.46 -7.96
C GLY A 172 1.47 -3.74 -8.07
N ASP A 173 1.10 -4.98 -8.39
CA ASP A 173 -0.30 -5.38 -8.59
C ASP A 173 -1.11 -5.24 -7.29
N VAL A 174 -0.62 -5.80 -6.18
CA VAL A 174 -1.28 -5.70 -4.86
C VAL A 174 -1.27 -4.25 -4.34
N GLY A 175 -0.18 -3.50 -4.56
CA GLY A 175 -0.10 -2.09 -4.22
C GLY A 175 -1.15 -1.25 -4.96
N GLN A 176 -1.40 -1.55 -6.24
CA GLN A 176 -2.43 -0.90 -7.04
C GLN A 176 -3.84 -1.22 -6.52
N GLU A 177 -4.10 -2.47 -6.14
CA GLU A 177 -5.39 -2.86 -5.54
C GLU A 177 -5.67 -2.11 -4.22
N LEU A 178 -4.67 -2.02 -3.34
CA LEU A 178 -4.76 -1.27 -2.09
C LEU A 178 -5.02 0.22 -2.35
N TYR A 179 -4.31 0.82 -3.31
CA TYR A 179 -4.53 2.21 -3.70
C TYR A 179 -5.94 2.46 -4.25
N GLN A 180 -6.43 1.59 -5.15
CA GLN A 180 -7.79 1.70 -5.68
C GLN A 180 -8.83 1.56 -4.57
N SER A 181 -8.60 0.68 -3.60
CA SER A 181 -9.46 0.52 -2.43
C SER A 181 -9.50 1.79 -1.57
N ALA A 182 -8.34 2.40 -1.30
CA ALA A 182 -8.25 3.68 -0.59
C ALA A 182 -8.95 4.81 -1.33
N ASN A 183 -8.79 4.86 -2.66
CA ASN A 183 -9.46 5.87 -3.48
C ASN A 183 -11.00 5.72 -3.46
N ARG A 184 -11.52 4.48 -3.46
CA ARG A 184 -12.96 4.22 -3.28
C ARG A 184 -13.46 4.71 -1.92
N SER A 185 -12.71 4.46 -0.85
CA SER A 185 -13.02 4.97 0.50
C SER A 185 -13.04 6.51 0.54
N VAL A 186 -12.08 7.17 -0.11
CA VAL A 186 -12.06 8.64 -0.25
C VAL A 186 -13.27 9.15 -1.04
N MET A 187 -13.68 8.47 -2.10
CA MET A 187 -14.87 8.85 -2.87
C MET A 187 -16.14 8.74 -2.02
N MET A 188 -16.29 7.67 -1.23
CA MET A 188 -17.39 7.51 -0.28
C MET A 188 -17.40 8.64 0.75
N LEU A 189 -16.24 8.99 1.32
CA LEU A 189 -16.09 10.11 2.26
C LEU A 189 -16.57 11.43 1.66
N LYS A 190 -16.25 11.71 0.39
CA LYS A 190 -16.73 12.92 -0.31
C LYS A 190 -18.25 12.93 -0.44
N VAL A 191 -18.86 11.80 -0.82
CA VAL A 191 -20.33 11.68 -0.92
C VAL A 191 -21.00 11.92 0.42
N VAL A 192 -20.48 11.34 1.50
CA VAL A 192 -20.99 11.57 2.87
C VAL A 192 -20.86 13.05 3.24
N SER A 193 -19.70 13.66 3.01
CA SER A 193 -19.46 15.07 3.32
C SER A 193 -20.43 16.01 2.59
N TYR A 194 -20.59 15.84 1.27
CA TYR A 194 -21.53 16.66 0.50
C TYR A 194 -22.99 16.43 0.90
N SER A 195 -23.35 15.21 1.29
CA SER A 195 -24.71 14.91 1.77
C SER A 195 -25.01 15.62 3.09
N VAL A 196 -24.04 15.69 4.01
CA VAL A 196 -24.17 16.44 5.27
C VAL A 196 -24.34 17.93 5.01
N ILE A 197 -23.54 18.50 4.10
CA ILE A 197 -23.65 19.92 3.72
C ILE A 197 -25.04 20.19 3.11
N ALA A 198 -25.49 19.37 2.18
CA ALA A 198 -26.80 19.50 1.55
C ALA A 198 -27.94 19.43 2.59
N LEU A 199 -27.86 18.47 3.51
CA LEU A 199 -28.84 18.34 4.60
C LEU A 199 -28.84 19.56 5.53
N ALA A 200 -27.66 20.08 5.88
CA ALA A 200 -27.53 21.28 6.70
C ALA A 200 -28.18 22.49 6.03
N VAL A 201 -28.01 22.66 4.71
CA VAL A 201 -28.66 23.73 3.93
C VAL A 201 -30.18 23.55 3.92
N VAL A 202 -30.69 22.36 3.64
CA VAL A 202 -32.14 22.08 3.64
C VAL A 202 -32.76 22.40 4.99
N ILE A 203 -32.10 22.01 6.08
CA ILE A 203 -32.62 22.25 7.43
C ILE A 203 -32.55 23.73 7.80
N ALA A 204 -31.48 24.45 7.42
CA ALA A 204 -31.40 25.89 7.60
C ALA A 204 -32.58 26.63 6.92
N LEU A 205 -32.97 26.19 5.71
CA LEU A 205 -34.14 26.71 5.01
C LEU A 205 -35.45 26.39 5.73
N ILE A 206 -35.63 25.16 6.23
CA ILE A 206 -36.83 24.74 6.99
C ILE A 206 -36.94 25.56 8.28
N VAL A 207 -35.85 25.70 9.04
CA VAL A 207 -35.85 26.48 10.28
C VAL A 207 -36.12 27.96 9.98
N GLY A 208 -35.50 28.53 8.94
CA GLY A 208 -35.73 29.91 8.52
C GLY A 208 -37.19 30.19 8.17
N THR A 209 -37.85 29.30 7.42
CA THR A 209 -39.27 29.44 7.04
C THR A 209 -40.22 29.26 8.24
N LEU A 210 -39.94 28.32 9.14
CA LEU A 210 -40.72 28.14 10.37
C LEU A 210 -40.63 29.38 11.28
N LEU A 211 -39.43 29.95 11.45
CA LEU A 211 -39.25 31.16 12.26
C LEU A 211 -39.98 32.37 11.67
N GLN A 212 -39.95 32.57 10.35
CA GLN A 212 -40.70 33.64 9.70
C GLN A 212 -42.21 33.49 9.89
N THR A 213 -42.74 32.27 9.76
CA THR A 213 -44.17 31.98 9.98
C THR A 213 -44.58 32.24 11.44
N SER A 214 -43.71 31.90 12.41
CA SER A 214 -43.94 32.17 13.84
C SER A 214 -44.11 33.67 14.14
N ARG A 215 -43.26 34.51 13.53
CA ARG A 215 -43.26 35.97 13.74
C ARG A 215 -44.52 36.60 13.16
N LYS A 216 -44.99 36.13 11.99
CA LYS A 216 -46.23 36.62 11.38
C LYS A 216 -47.46 36.32 12.25
N LEU A 217 -47.53 35.13 12.86
CA LEU A 217 -48.65 34.76 13.74
C LEU A 217 -48.69 35.57 15.03
N ASN A 218 -47.53 35.84 15.66
CA ASN A 218 -47.46 36.67 16.88
C ASN A 218 -47.71 38.17 16.65
N ASN A 219 -47.64 38.66 15.40
CA ASN A 219 -47.86 40.07 15.06
C ASN A 219 -49.32 40.40 14.70
N ILE A 220 -50.24 39.43 14.71
CA ILE A 220 -51.67 39.70 14.53
C ILE A 220 -52.20 40.26 15.86
N LYS A 221 -52.31 41.58 15.95
CA LYS A 221 -52.95 42.25 17.10
C LYS A 221 -54.38 41.72 17.23
N THR A 222 -54.73 41.15 18.38
CA THR A 222 -56.13 40.89 18.76
C THR A 222 -56.88 42.22 18.76
N GLN A 223 -57.69 42.46 17.73
CA GLN A 223 -58.56 43.61 17.67
C GLN A 223 -59.61 43.45 18.77
N LYS A 224 -59.45 44.20 19.87
CA LYS A 224 -60.46 44.28 20.93
C LYS A 224 -61.71 44.89 20.30
N TYR A 225 -62.73 44.07 20.03
CA TYR A 225 -64.07 44.56 19.76
C TYR A 225 -64.65 45.09 21.08
N ASN A 226 -64.65 46.41 21.25
CA ASN A 226 -65.48 47.05 22.25
C ASN A 226 -66.90 47.08 21.68
N LEU A 227 -67.75 46.17 22.15
CA LEU A 227 -69.19 46.25 21.93
C LEU A 227 -69.74 47.21 22.99
N ASN A 228 -70.10 48.42 22.57
CA ASN A 228 -71.00 49.31 23.31
C ASN A 228 -72.43 49.03 22.86
#